data_AF-A0A0F3H0Q7-F1
#
_entry.id   AF-A0A0F3H0Q7-F1
#
_cell.length_a   1.000
_cell.length_b   1.000
_cell.length_c   1.000
_cell.angle_alpha   90.00
_cell.angle_beta   90.00
_cell.angle_gamma   90.00
#
_symmetry.space_group_name_H-M   'P 1'
#
loop_
_entity.id
_entity.type
_entity.pdbx_description
1 polymer ?
#
loop_
_entity_poly.entity_id
_entity_poly.type
_entity_poly.pdbx_seq_one_letter_code
_entity_poly.pdbx_strand_id
1 'polypeptide(L)'
;MATMGEMMAMIAHQWKQPLNALALNVFDLKDAYEYGELDKEYLDKMVRTSKEQINFMAKTIDDFRDFLLPAKEKISFNVKNVIDDLLYM
;
A
#
# COMPACT_ATOMS: atom_id res chain seq x y z
N MET A 1 -4.53 -13.20 19.99
CA MET A 1 -4.44 -13.58 18.57
C MET A 1 -5.53 -12.80 17.87
N ALA A 2 -5.21 -11.91 16.93
CA ALA A 2 -6.23 -11.17 16.19
C ALA A 2 -7.09 -12.17 15.41
N THR A 3 -8.40 -11.97 15.43
CA THR A 3 -9.34 -12.82 14.68
C THR A 3 -9.25 -12.48 13.19
N MET A 4 -9.56 -13.44 12.30
CA MET A 4 -9.58 -13.21 10.85
C MET A 4 -10.46 -12.01 10.46
N GLY A 5 -11.56 -11.78 11.20
CA GLY A 5 -12.43 -10.62 11.03
C GLY A 5 -11.78 -9.28 11.38
N GLU A 6 -10.99 -9.21 12.46
CA GLU A 6 -10.25 -8.00 12.84
C GLU A 6 -9.17 -7.64 11.81
N MET A 7 -8.51 -8.63 11.21
CA MET A 7 -7.52 -8.39 10.15
C MET A 7 -8.19 -7.92 8.85
N MET A 8 -9.33 -8.51 8.47
CA MET A 8 -10.11 -8.02 7.33
C MET A 8 -10.59 -6.58 7.52
N ALA A 9 -11.04 -6.23 8.74
CA ALA A 9 -11.39 -4.86 9.07
C ALA A 9 -10.19 -3.91 8.94
N MET A 10 -9.03 -4.32 9.46
CA MET A 10 -7.77 -3.56 9.34
C MET A 10 -7.38 -3.33 7.88
N ILE A 11 -7.45 -4.34 7.03
CA ILE A 11 -7.13 -4.23 5.60
C ILE A 11 -8.12 -3.31 4.89
N ALA A 12 -9.42 -3.43 5.15
CA ALA A 12 -10.41 -2.51 4.62
C ALA A 12 -10.10 -1.04 5.02
N HIS A 13 -9.64 -0.82 6.25
CA HIS A 13 -9.18 0.49 6.71
C HIS A 13 -7.92 0.97 5.97
N GLN A 14 -6.91 0.10 5.83
CA GLN A 14 -5.67 0.39 5.08
C GLN A 14 -5.94 0.70 3.61
N TRP A 15 -6.95 0.08 3.02
CA TRP A 15 -7.40 0.32 1.65
C TRP A 15 -8.14 1.63 1.46
N LYS A 16 -8.93 2.03 2.46
CA LYS A 16 -9.72 3.28 2.38
C LYS A 16 -8.84 4.53 2.35
N GLN A 17 -7.69 4.50 3.02
CA GLN A 17 -6.75 5.63 3.08
C GLN A 17 -6.16 6.04 1.72
N PRO A 18 -5.48 5.17 0.96
CA PRO A 18 -4.94 5.48 -0.37
C PRO A 18 -6.05 5.80 -1.37
N LEU A 19 -7.22 5.18 -1.25
CA LEU A 19 -8.38 5.52 -2.08
C LEU A 19 -8.85 6.95 -1.85
N ASN A 20 -8.91 7.41 -0.60
CA ASN A 20 -9.22 8.81 -0.29
C ASN A 20 -8.16 9.76 -0.83
N ALA A 21 -6.88 9.39 -0.72
CA ALA A 21 -5.78 10.19 -1.28
C ALA A 21 -5.90 10.33 -2.81
N LEU A 22 -6.26 9.25 -3.51
CA LEU A 22 -6.53 9.30 -4.95
C LEU A 22 -7.72 10.20 -5.29
N ALA A 23 -8.80 10.14 -4.51
CA ALA A 23 -9.95 11.03 -4.71
C ALA A 23 -9.55 12.51 -4.57
N LEU A 24 -8.75 12.84 -3.54
CA LEU A 24 -8.21 14.18 -3.36
C LEU A 24 -7.31 14.61 -4.52
N ASN A 25 -6.42 13.73 -5.00
CA ASN A 25 -5.60 14.02 -6.17
C ASN A 25 -6.47 14.34 -7.41
N VAL A 26 -7.56 13.61 -7.63
CA VAL A 26 -8.45 13.87 -8.77
C VAL A 26 -9.15 15.22 -8.66
N PHE A 27 -9.58 15.62 -7.46
CA PHE A 27 -10.15 16.95 -7.23
C PHE A 27 -9.10 18.05 -7.44
N ASP A 28 -7.92 17.87 -6.85
CA ASP A 28 -6.80 18.81 -6.95
C ASP A 28 -6.35 18.99 -8.41
N LEU A 29 -6.31 17.91 -9.21
CA LEU A 29 -6.05 17.98 -10.66
C LEU A 29 -7.03 18.89 -11.40
N LYS A 30 -8.32 18.75 -11.06
CA LYS A 30 -9.39 19.53 -11.67
C LYS A 30 -9.26 21.00 -11.27
N ASP A 31 -9.04 21.27 -10.00
CA ASP A 31 -8.88 22.63 -9.47
C ASP A 31 -7.64 23.30 -10.11
N ALA A 32 -6.50 22.61 -10.17
CA ALA A 32 -5.29 23.11 -10.81
C ALA A 32 -5.51 23.46 -12.28
N TYR A 33 -6.33 22.69 -13.00
CA TYR A 33 -6.71 23.03 -14.37
C TYR A 33 -7.60 24.27 -14.42
N GLU A 34 -8.62 24.35 -13.56
CA GLU A 34 -9.58 25.48 -13.54
C GLU A 34 -8.93 26.81 -13.17
N TYR A 35 -7.91 26.79 -12.31
CA TYR A 35 -7.17 27.99 -11.88
C TYR A 35 -5.91 28.29 -12.71
N GLY A 36 -5.59 27.47 -13.72
CA GLY A 36 -4.42 27.67 -14.59
C GLY A 36 -3.08 27.35 -13.92
N GLU A 37 -3.09 26.53 -12.88
CA GLU A 37 -1.92 26.04 -12.12
C GLU A 37 -1.39 24.70 -12.64
N LEU A 38 -2.11 24.07 -13.58
CA LEU A 38 -1.71 22.79 -14.17
C LEU A 38 -0.55 22.97 -15.16
N ASP A 39 0.63 22.52 -14.75
CA ASP A 39 1.78 22.34 -15.63
C ASP A 39 2.23 20.87 -15.70
N LYS A 40 3.30 20.62 -16.48
CA LYS A 40 3.86 19.28 -16.64
C LYS A 40 4.40 18.71 -15.33
N GLU A 41 5.06 19.54 -14.52
CA GLU A 41 5.67 19.08 -13.26
C GLU A 41 4.59 18.68 -12.26
N TYR A 42 3.53 19.48 -12.17
CA TYR A 42 2.35 19.19 -11.37
C TYR A 42 1.71 17.87 -11.82
N LEU A 43 1.47 17.69 -13.12
CA LEU A 43 0.89 16.47 -13.68
C LEU A 43 1.77 15.25 -13.38
N ASP A 44 3.07 15.34 -13.63
CA ASP A 44 4.03 14.24 -13.39
C ASP A 44 4.10 13.88 -11.90
N LYS A 45 4.05 14.88 -11.01
CA LYS A 45 3.96 14.66 -9.54
C LYS A 45 2.68 13.92 -9.18
N MET A 46 1.54 14.35 -9.69
CA MET A 46 0.25 13.73 -9.38
C MET A 46 0.11 12.31 -9.92
N VAL A 47 0.64 12.05 -11.12
CA VAL A 47 0.71 10.69 -11.67
C VAL A 47 1.61 9.81 -10.80
N ARG A 48 2.77 10.31 -10.36
CA ARG A 48 3.68 9.57 -9.50
C ARG A 48 3.03 9.22 -8.16
N THR A 49 2.49 10.21 -7.45
CA THR A 49 1.86 9.98 -6.14
C THR A 49 0.66 9.05 -6.26
N SER A 50 -0.14 9.17 -7.32
CA SER A 50 -1.28 8.28 -7.57
C SER A 50 -0.84 6.83 -7.82
N LYS A 51 0.24 6.63 -8.59
CA LYS A 51 0.83 5.30 -8.79
C LYS A 51 1.34 4.69 -7.49
N GLU A 52 1.96 5.48 -6.62
CA GLU A 52 2.42 5.02 -5.30
C GLU A 52 1.24 4.53 -4.44
N GLN A 53 0.12 5.27 -4.42
CA GLN A 53 -1.10 4.84 -3.69
C GLN A 53 -1.71 3.55 -4.28
N ILE A 54 -1.76 3.43 -5.61
CA ILE A 54 -2.25 2.22 -6.29
C ILE A 54 -1.37 1.01 -5.95
N ASN A 55 -0.05 1.18 -6.02
CA ASN A 55 0.90 0.11 -5.69
C ASN A 55 0.81 -0.30 -4.22
N PHE A 56 0.61 0.66 -3.31
CA PHE A 56 0.38 0.36 -1.90
C PHE A 56 -0.89 -0.48 -1.70
N MET A 57 -2.01 -0.09 -2.31
CA MET A 57 -3.25 -0.89 -2.25
C MET A 57 -3.06 -2.31 -2.81
N ALA A 58 -2.38 -2.44 -3.95
CA ALA A 58 -2.09 -3.73 -4.56
C ALA A 58 -1.28 -4.62 -3.62
N LYS A 59 -0.20 -4.08 -3.04
CA LYS A 59 0.62 -4.80 -2.06
C LYS A 59 -0.19 -5.25 -0.84
N THR A 60 -1.09 -4.40 -0.31
CA THR A 60 -1.97 -4.78 0.81
C THR A 60 -2.86 -5.98 0.46
N ILE A 61 -3.33 -6.11 -0.80
CA ILE A 61 -4.07 -7.32 -1.23
C ILE A 61 -3.16 -8.54 -1.22
N ASP A 62 -1.96 -8.43 -1.79
CA ASP A 62 -1.02 -9.55 -1.86
C ASP A 62 -0.65 -10.01 -0.45
N ASP A 63 -0.33 -9.07 0.46
CA ASP A 63 -0.06 -9.35 1.88
C ASP A 63 -1.27 -10.05 2.56
N PHE A 64 -2.50 -9.63 2.24
CA PHE A 64 -3.70 -10.30 2.74
C PHE A 64 -3.87 -11.72 2.19
N ARG A 65 -3.64 -11.91 0.88
CA ARG A 65 -3.73 -13.22 0.23
C ARG A 65 -2.73 -14.18 0.86
N ASP A 66 -1.49 -13.74 1.04
CA ASP A 66 -0.41 -14.54 1.62
C ASP A 66 -0.68 -14.88 3.09
N PHE A 67 -1.37 -14.00 3.82
CA PHE A 67 -1.84 -14.28 5.17
C PHE A 67 -2.93 -15.36 5.22
N LEU A 68 -3.88 -15.36 4.27
CA LEU A 68 -4.96 -16.36 4.20
C LEU A 68 -4.50 -17.71 3.65
N LEU A 69 -3.49 -17.70 2.78
CA LEU A 69 -2.88 -18.86 2.19
C LEU A 69 -1.41 -18.91 2.61
N PRO A 70 -1.11 -19.14 3.91
CA PRO A 70 0.28 -19.33 4.31
C PRO A 70 0.79 -20.51 3.48
N ALA A 71 1.86 -20.29 2.70
CA ALA A 71 2.54 -21.35 2.02
C ALA A 71 2.85 -22.43 3.06
N LYS A 72 2.14 -23.57 2.98
CA LYS A 72 2.30 -24.68 3.93
C LYS A 72 3.56 -25.50 3.67
N GLU A 73 4.44 -25.03 2.78
CA GLU A 73 5.73 -25.67 2.57
C GLU A 73 6.64 -25.40 3.77
N LYS A 74 6.96 -26.48 4.48
CA LYS A 74 7.99 -26.45 5.52
C LYS A 74 9.32 -26.16 4.85
N ILE A 75 9.84 -24.96 5.04
CA ILE A 75 11.21 -24.62 4.66
C ILE A 75 12.15 -24.91 5.82
N SER A 76 13.33 -25.45 5.51
CA SER A 76 14.43 -25.48 6.47
C SER A 76 15.01 -24.08 6.57
N PHE A 77 15.04 -23.51 7.77
CA PHE A 77 15.65 -22.21 8.01
C PHE A 77 16.58 -22.29 9.22
N ASN A 78 17.59 -21.42 9.24
CA ASN A 78 18.52 -21.31 10.36
C ASN A 78 18.09 -20.17 11.29
N VAL A 79 17.71 -20.52 12.51
CA VAL A 79 17.24 -19.56 13.52
C VAL A 79 18.28 -18.48 13.83
N LYS A 80 19.58 -18.83 13.84
CA LYS A 80 20.65 -17.87 14.11
C LYS A 80 20.70 -16.80 13.03
N ASN A 81 20.66 -17.19 11.76
CA ASN A 81 20.73 -16.24 10.64
C ASN A 81 19.56 -15.25 10.66
N VAL A 82 18.36 -15.71 10.99
CA VAL A 82 17.17 -14.83 11.09
C VAL A 82 17.33 -13.79 12.20
N ILE A 83 17.92 -14.17 13.33
CA ILE A 83 18.17 -13.25 14.45
C ILE A 83 19.27 -12.25 14.08
N ASP A 84 20.35 -12.72 13.45
CA ASP A 84 21.45 -11.84 13.00
C ASP A 84 20.93 -10.81 11.97
N ASP A 85 20.15 -11.25 10.98
CA ASP A 85 19.56 -10.35 9.97
C ASP A 85 18.65 -9.28 10.59
N LEU A 86 17.85 -9.63 11.60
CA LEU A 86 16.97 -8.68 12.30
C LEU A 86 17.72 -7.68 13.18
N LEU A 87 18.88 -8.05 13.73
CA LEU A 87 19.68 -7.19 14.59
C LEU A 87 20.56 -6.22 13.80
N TYR A 88 20.88 -6.54 12.53
CA TYR A 88 21.75 -5.76 11.66
C TYR A 88 21.02 -5.06 10.50
N MET A 89 19.68 -5.08 10.50
CA MET A 89 18.82 -4.25 9.64
C MET A 89 18.69 -2.83 10.20
#